data_AF-A0A972VZV9-F1
#
_entry.id   AF-A0A972VZV9-F1
#
_cell.length_a   1.000
_cell.length_b   1.000
_cell.length_c   1.000
_cell.angle_alpha   90.00
_cell.angle_beta   90.00
_cell.angle_gamma   90.00
#
_symmetry.space_group_name_H-M   'P 1'
#
loop_
_entity.id
_entity.type
_entity.pdbx_description
1 polymer ?
#
loop_
_entity_poly.entity_id
_entity_poly.type
_entity_poly.pdbx_seq_one_letter_code
_entity_poly.pdbx_strand_id
1 'polypeptide(L)'
;MYHLIANDIYRARSQLTAFEATWIVRASLLRYANALAPQAFASYLAIDPQGIIEVTGLPALDDKMYQRVKKIREAEYRFTDLMDEHFNLFFDRLQTVYPYWQTYSYELLAYNDQIKTNGSVSNRRRSGSWEATEDVYRTYKEYKMNEDELRELADSFKAEIHPTISMLEGSVIELKGPLEAQYEQWRSILREIYAQER
;
A
#
# COMPACT_ATOMS: atom_id res chain seq x y z
N MET A 1 6.62 -12.27 9.99
CA MET A 1 5.64 -12.86 9.05
C MET A 1 6.08 -12.69 7.58
N TYR A 2 6.46 -11.48 7.14
CA TYR A 2 6.95 -11.24 5.77
C TYR A 2 8.14 -12.11 5.32
N HIS A 3 9.10 -12.37 6.21
CA HIS A 3 10.24 -13.24 5.90
C HIS A 3 9.87 -14.69 5.57
N LEU A 4 8.73 -15.18 6.07
CA LEU A 4 8.27 -16.54 5.78
C LEU A 4 7.70 -16.63 4.37
N ILE A 5 6.88 -15.63 3.98
CA ILE A 5 6.31 -15.54 2.63
C ILE A 5 7.42 -15.33 1.60
N ALA A 6 8.39 -14.44 1.88
CA ALA A 6 9.53 -14.21 0.99
C ALA A 6 10.38 -15.48 0.80
N ASN A 7 10.61 -16.23 1.88
CA ASN A 7 11.33 -17.50 1.82
C ASN A 7 10.56 -18.59 1.06
N ASP A 8 9.23 -18.66 1.21
CA ASP A 8 8.40 -19.62 0.50
C ASP A 8 8.34 -19.30 -1.00
N ILE A 9 8.23 -18.02 -1.36
CA ILE A 9 8.33 -17.57 -2.76
C ILE A 9 9.72 -17.91 -3.33
N TYR A 10 10.78 -17.68 -2.55
CA TYR A 10 12.15 -18.01 -2.97
C TYR A 10 12.33 -19.52 -3.21
N ARG A 11 11.82 -20.35 -2.31
CA ARG A 11 11.85 -21.82 -2.45
C ARG A 11 11.06 -22.28 -3.67
N ALA A 12 9.85 -21.79 -3.85
CA ALA A 12 9.04 -22.09 -5.03
C ALA A 12 9.76 -21.68 -6.32
N ARG A 13 10.33 -20.46 -6.36
CA ARG A 13 11.13 -19.99 -7.50
C ARG A 13 12.36 -20.84 -7.77
N SER A 14 13.06 -21.30 -6.73
CA SER A 14 14.28 -22.11 -6.87
C SER A 14 14.04 -23.49 -7.49
N GLN A 15 12.80 -23.97 -7.46
CA GLN A 15 12.39 -25.24 -8.06
C GLN A 15 11.94 -25.09 -9.52
N LEU A 16 11.74 -23.86 -10.01
CA LEU A 16 11.31 -23.60 -11.37
C LEU A 16 12.49 -23.64 -12.35
N THR A 17 12.26 -24.26 -13.50
CA THR A 17 13.15 -24.16 -14.65
C THR A 17 13.11 -22.76 -15.27
N ALA A 18 14.14 -22.39 -16.03
CA ALA A 18 14.18 -21.12 -16.75
C ALA A 18 13.01 -20.96 -17.73
N PHE A 19 12.56 -22.08 -18.31
CA PHE A 19 11.39 -22.12 -19.18
C PHE A 19 10.10 -21.80 -18.42
N GLU A 20 9.85 -22.45 -17.29
CA GLU A 20 8.65 -22.22 -16.46
C GLU A 20 8.59 -20.80 -15.91
N ALA A 21 9.73 -20.25 -15.47
CA ALA A 21 9.81 -18.86 -15.02
C ALA A 21 9.43 -17.88 -16.14
N THR A 22 9.94 -18.10 -17.36
CA THR A 22 9.59 -17.28 -18.53
C THR A 22 8.12 -17.44 -18.90
N TRP A 23 7.59 -18.66 -18.78
CA TRP A 23 6.20 -18.96 -19.06
C TRP A 23 5.24 -18.24 -18.12
N ILE A 24 5.52 -18.26 -16.81
CA ILE A 24 4.73 -17.53 -15.80
C ILE A 24 4.67 -16.04 -16.14
N VAL A 25 5.82 -15.44 -16.49
CA VAL A 25 5.87 -14.02 -16.87
C VAL A 25 5.01 -13.76 -18.11
N ARG A 26 5.12 -14.61 -19.15
CA ARG A 26 4.33 -14.46 -20.39
C ARG A 26 2.85 -14.64 -20.16
N ALA A 27 2.44 -15.68 -19.43
CA ALA A 27 1.05 -15.93 -19.08
C ALA A 27 0.48 -14.78 -18.23
N SER A 28 1.25 -14.25 -17.28
CA SER A 28 0.84 -13.10 -16.46
C SER A 28 0.64 -11.84 -17.30
N LEU A 29 1.52 -11.59 -18.28
CA LEU A 29 1.43 -10.45 -19.19
C LEU A 29 0.21 -10.59 -20.11
N LEU A 30 -0.08 -11.79 -20.62
CA LEU A 30 -1.28 -12.02 -21.43
C LEU A 30 -2.56 -11.87 -20.61
N ARG A 31 -2.57 -12.36 -19.37
CA ARG A 31 -3.71 -12.14 -18.46
C ARG A 31 -3.95 -10.65 -18.22
N TYR A 32 -2.87 -9.90 -18.01
CA TYR A 32 -2.91 -8.46 -17.89
C TYR A 32 -3.42 -7.79 -19.18
N ALA A 33 -2.91 -8.21 -20.34
CA ALA A 33 -3.34 -7.74 -21.65
C ALA A 33 -4.83 -7.96 -21.89
N ASN A 34 -5.35 -9.14 -21.53
CA ASN A 34 -6.76 -9.48 -21.63
C ASN A 34 -7.63 -8.64 -20.70
N ALA A 35 -7.16 -8.35 -19.48
CA ALA A 35 -7.88 -7.46 -18.55
C ALA A 35 -7.91 -6.01 -19.02
N LEU A 36 -6.88 -5.55 -19.76
CA LEU A 36 -6.83 -4.22 -20.35
C LEU A 36 -7.65 -4.14 -21.64
N ALA A 37 -7.56 -5.18 -22.47
CA ALA A 37 -8.09 -5.21 -23.83
C ALA A 37 -8.58 -6.60 -24.24
N PRO A 38 -9.77 -7.00 -23.75
CA PRO A 38 -10.31 -8.33 -24.01
C PRO A 38 -10.44 -8.64 -25.51
N GLN A 39 -10.82 -7.64 -26.31
CA GLN A 39 -11.05 -7.82 -27.74
C GLN A 39 -9.80 -8.24 -28.53
N ALA A 40 -8.62 -7.84 -28.07
CA ALA A 40 -7.36 -8.14 -28.76
C ALA A 40 -6.67 -9.39 -28.22
N PHE A 41 -6.89 -9.74 -26.94
CA PHE A 41 -6.12 -10.78 -26.25
C PHE A 41 -6.92 -11.98 -25.73
N ALA A 42 -8.26 -11.95 -25.77
CA ALA A 42 -9.08 -13.05 -25.28
C ALA A 42 -8.83 -14.37 -26.00
N SER A 43 -8.42 -14.33 -27.27
CA SER A 43 -8.11 -15.54 -28.06
C SER A 43 -6.82 -16.26 -27.61
N TYR A 44 -5.93 -15.58 -26.88
CA TYR A 44 -4.67 -16.16 -26.41
C TYR A 44 -4.78 -16.86 -25.05
N LEU A 45 -5.94 -16.77 -24.40
CA LEU A 45 -6.19 -17.36 -23.09
C LEU A 45 -7.45 -18.22 -23.14
N ALA A 46 -7.32 -19.50 -22.83
CA ALA A 46 -8.44 -20.36 -22.48
C ALA A 46 -8.52 -20.46 -20.96
N ILE A 47 -9.74 -20.56 -20.45
CA ILE A 47 -9.99 -20.90 -19.04
C ILE A 47 -10.56 -22.30 -19.06
N ASP A 48 -9.89 -23.23 -18.38
CA ASP A 48 -10.38 -24.59 -18.25
C ASP A 48 -11.64 -24.63 -17.33
N PRO A 49 -12.40 -25.74 -17.33
CA PRO A 49 -13.55 -25.89 -16.43
C PRO A 49 -13.22 -25.81 -14.92
N GLN A 50 -11.95 -25.91 -14.55
CA GLN A 50 -11.41 -25.83 -13.20
C GLN A 50 -10.94 -24.42 -12.83
N GLY A 51 -11.03 -23.45 -13.75
CA GLY A 51 -10.61 -22.06 -13.56
C GLY A 51 -9.10 -21.80 -13.80
N ILE A 52 -8.35 -22.78 -14.28
CA ILE A 52 -6.94 -22.64 -14.65
C ILE A 52 -6.84 -21.96 -16.01
N ILE A 53 -5.94 -20.99 -16.10
CA ILE A 53 -5.68 -20.25 -17.33
C ILE A 53 -4.66 -21.02 -18.16
N GLU A 54 -5.09 -21.50 -19.33
CA GLU A 54 -4.22 -22.08 -20.34
C GLU A 54 -3.92 -21.04 -21.43
N VAL A 55 -2.65 -20.90 -21.80
CA VAL A 55 -2.24 -20.01 -22.88
C VAL A 55 -2.30 -20.80 -24.19
N THR A 56 -3.24 -20.45 -25.05
CA THR A 56 -3.49 -21.14 -26.34
C THR A 56 -2.56 -20.65 -27.46
N GLY A 57 -1.98 -19.47 -27.31
CA GLY A 57 -1.06 -18.89 -28.28
C GLY A 57 -0.32 -17.68 -27.72
N LEU A 58 0.76 -17.30 -28.40
CA LEU A 58 1.52 -16.10 -28.07
C LEU A 58 1.40 -15.08 -29.22
N PRO A 59 1.16 -13.80 -28.92
CA PRO A 59 1.30 -12.72 -29.89
C PRO A 59 2.73 -12.68 -30.46
N ALA A 60 2.88 -12.14 -31.66
CA ALA A 60 4.21 -11.84 -32.19
C ALA A 60 4.93 -10.85 -31.27
N LEU A 61 6.24 -11.07 -31.05
CA LEU A 61 7.03 -10.18 -30.18
C LEU A 61 7.04 -8.74 -30.70
N ASP A 62 6.97 -8.54 -32.01
CA ASP A 62 6.96 -7.22 -32.65
C ASP A 62 5.56 -6.66 -32.89
N ASP A 63 4.53 -7.32 -32.37
CA ASP A 63 3.17 -6.81 -32.43
C ASP A 63 3.06 -5.48 -31.66
N LYS A 64 2.52 -4.45 -32.31
CA LYS A 64 2.41 -3.11 -31.72
C LYS A 64 1.57 -3.11 -30.44
N MET A 65 0.49 -3.90 -30.42
CA MET A 65 -0.40 -3.99 -29.26
C MET A 65 0.27 -4.71 -28.10
N TYR A 66 1.02 -5.78 -28.40
CA TYR A 66 1.82 -6.48 -27.40
C TYR A 66 2.90 -5.58 -26.78
N GLN A 67 3.64 -4.84 -27.60
CA GLN A 67 4.65 -3.88 -27.13
C GLN A 67 4.04 -2.77 -26.28
N ARG A 68 2.84 -2.32 -26.63
CA ARG A 68 2.10 -1.30 -25.88
C ARG A 68 1.69 -1.78 -24.49
N VAL A 69 1.09 -2.97 -24.41
CA VAL A 69 0.76 -3.59 -23.11
C VAL A 69 2.00 -3.77 -22.25
N LYS A 70 3.12 -4.18 -22.85
CA LYS A 70 4.40 -4.32 -22.14
C LYS A 70 4.86 -2.99 -21.53
N LYS A 71 4.84 -1.89 -22.30
CA LYS A 71 5.17 -0.54 -21.79
C LYS A 71 4.26 -0.11 -20.65
N ILE A 72 2.96 -0.34 -20.79
CA ILE A 72 1.96 -0.03 -19.75
C ILE A 72 2.27 -0.84 -18.47
N ARG A 73 2.59 -2.13 -18.62
CA ARG A 73 2.95 -3.00 -17.49
C ARG A 73 4.23 -2.56 -16.79
N GLU A 74 5.24 -2.14 -17.55
CA GLU A 74 6.49 -1.59 -17.01
C GLU A 74 6.25 -0.28 -16.24
N ALA A 75 5.32 0.56 -16.70
CA ALA A 75 4.92 1.77 -15.98
C ALA A 75 4.20 1.42 -14.66
N GLU A 76 3.33 0.41 -14.65
CA GLU A 76 2.69 -0.08 -13.43
C GLU A 76 3.70 -0.63 -12.42
N TYR A 77 4.74 -1.36 -12.85
CA TYR A 77 5.80 -1.80 -11.94
C TYR A 77 6.54 -0.63 -11.30
N ARG A 78 6.93 0.37 -12.10
CA ARG A 78 7.57 1.58 -11.56
C ARG A 78 6.67 2.32 -10.57
N PHE A 79 5.37 2.40 -10.87
CA PHE A 79 4.38 2.96 -9.95
C PHE A 79 4.37 2.20 -8.62
N THR A 80 4.30 0.86 -8.65
CA THR A 80 4.35 0.04 -7.44
C THR A 80 5.64 0.20 -6.65
N ASP A 81 6.80 0.21 -7.32
CA ASP A 81 8.10 0.36 -6.65
C ASP A 81 8.21 1.69 -5.89
N LEU A 82 7.76 2.78 -6.52
CA LEU A 82 7.70 4.11 -5.89
C LEU A 82 6.74 4.11 -4.69
N MET A 83 5.58 3.47 -4.82
CA MET A 83 4.62 3.35 -3.73
C MET A 83 5.18 2.57 -2.54
N ASP A 84 5.91 1.49 -2.80
CA ASP A 84 6.56 0.69 -1.77
C ASP A 84 7.65 1.50 -1.05
N GLU A 85 8.45 2.29 -1.77
CA GLU A 85 9.45 3.18 -1.19
C GLU A 85 8.81 4.20 -0.23
N HIS A 86 7.75 4.88 -0.66
CA HIS A 86 7.03 5.84 0.19
C HIS A 86 6.36 5.17 1.39
N PHE A 87 5.79 3.98 1.21
CA PHE A 87 5.19 3.22 2.31
C PHE A 87 6.23 2.83 3.35
N ASN A 88 7.42 2.39 2.93
CA ASN A 88 8.51 2.05 3.84
C ASN A 88 8.94 3.27 4.67
N LEU A 89 9.13 4.44 4.04
CA LEU A 89 9.49 5.68 4.74
C LEU A 89 8.43 6.12 5.76
N PHE A 90 7.15 5.93 5.43
CA PHE A 90 6.05 6.20 6.36
C PHE A 90 6.02 5.19 7.51
N PHE A 91 6.14 3.89 7.18
CA PHE A 91 6.13 2.81 8.15
C PHE A 91 7.28 2.95 9.16
N ASP A 92 8.49 3.27 8.71
CA ASP A 92 9.65 3.51 9.59
C ASP A 92 9.39 4.67 10.57
N ARG A 93 8.77 5.76 10.09
CA ARG A 93 8.38 6.89 10.95
C ARG A 93 7.28 6.50 11.94
N LEU A 94 6.26 5.74 11.51
CA LEU A 94 5.21 5.23 12.39
C LEU A 94 5.75 4.30 13.49
N GLN A 95 6.70 3.41 13.16
CA GLN A 95 7.31 2.51 14.13
C GLN A 95 8.00 3.26 15.27
N THR A 96 8.40 4.52 15.05
CA THR A 96 9.00 5.37 16.08
C THR A 96 7.95 5.93 17.04
N VAL A 97 6.84 6.48 16.54
CA VAL A 97 5.85 7.22 17.36
C VAL A 97 4.77 6.31 17.97
N TYR A 98 4.36 5.26 17.25
CA TYR A 98 3.25 4.39 17.65
C TYR A 98 3.46 3.67 18.99
N PRO A 99 4.66 3.12 19.32
CA PRO A 99 4.89 2.51 20.63
C PRO A 99 4.67 3.48 21.79
N TYR A 100 5.10 4.73 21.66
CA TYR A 100 4.90 5.74 22.69
C TYR A 100 3.43 6.13 22.84
N TRP A 101 2.71 6.29 21.73
CA TRP A 101 1.26 6.52 21.77
C TRP A 101 0.54 5.38 22.51
N GLN A 102 0.88 4.12 22.22
CA GLN A 102 0.30 2.95 22.89
C GLN A 102 0.60 2.96 24.40
N THR A 103 1.84 3.23 24.79
CA THR A 103 2.26 3.29 26.20
C THR A 103 1.53 4.41 26.94
N TYR A 104 1.60 5.66 26.47
CA TYR A 104 0.97 6.79 27.16
C TYR A 104 -0.56 6.73 27.15
N SER A 105 -1.16 6.17 26.09
CA SER A 105 -2.60 5.91 26.07
C SER A 105 -2.99 4.91 27.16
N TYR A 106 -2.23 3.82 27.31
CA TYR A 106 -2.47 2.84 28.37
C TYR A 106 -2.30 3.46 29.77
N GLU A 107 -1.22 4.20 30.00
CA GLU A 107 -0.96 4.87 31.28
C GLU A 107 -2.07 5.85 31.66
N LEU A 108 -2.52 6.67 30.71
CA LEU A 108 -3.62 7.63 30.92
C LEU A 108 -4.94 6.91 31.25
N LEU A 109 -5.25 5.82 30.55
CA LEU A 109 -6.44 5.01 30.80
C LEU A 109 -6.39 4.32 32.17
N ALA A 110 -5.24 3.74 32.53
CA ALA A 110 -5.02 3.10 33.83
C ALA A 110 -5.14 4.12 34.97
N TYR A 111 -4.57 5.31 34.82
CA TYR A 111 -4.72 6.41 35.78
C TYR A 111 -6.20 6.81 35.95
N ASN A 112 -6.91 7.01 34.84
CA ASN A 112 -8.33 7.36 34.87
C ASN A 112 -9.19 6.26 35.51
N ASP A 113 -8.87 4.99 35.26
CA ASP A 113 -9.55 3.85 35.88
C ASP A 113 -9.28 3.77 37.39
N GLN A 114 -8.04 3.99 37.82
CA GLN A 114 -7.68 4.08 39.24
C GLN A 114 -8.43 5.21 39.95
N ILE A 115 -8.61 6.37 39.32
CA ILE A 115 -9.40 7.48 39.88
C ILE A 115 -10.89 7.10 40.01
N LYS A 116 -11.44 6.40 39.01
CA LYS A 116 -12.84 5.95 39.02
C LYS A 116 -13.09 4.85 40.07
N THR A 117 -12.17 3.91 40.21
CA THR A 117 -12.28 2.74 41.10
C THR A 117 -11.94 3.07 42.56
N ASN A 118 -10.91 3.89 42.81
CA ASN A 118 -10.51 4.31 44.16
C ASN A 118 -11.37 5.47 44.73
N GLY A 119 -12.47 5.81 44.05
CA GLY A 119 -13.72 6.32 44.64
C GLY A 119 -14.00 7.82 44.53
N SER A 120 -15.29 8.16 44.47
CA SER A 120 -15.87 9.41 44.98
C SER A 120 -15.14 9.87 46.26
N VAL A 121 -14.29 10.88 46.14
CA VAL A 121 -13.40 11.37 47.20
C VAL A 121 -14.13 12.39 48.08
N SER A 122 -14.90 11.94 49.07
CA SER A 122 -15.28 12.85 50.17
C SER A 122 -14.18 12.97 51.25
N ASN A 123 -13.07 12.21 51.15
CA ASN A 123 -12.09 12.15 52.24
C ASN A 123 -10.59 11.99 51.88
N ARG A 124 -10.11 12.59 50.77
CA ARG A 124 -8.67 12.87 50.57
C ARG A 124 -8.40 14.37 50.62
N ARG A 125 -8.85 15.03 51.69
CA ARG A 125 -8.30 16.33 52.08
C ARG A 125 -6.85 16.10 52.53
N ARG A 126 -5.89 16.03 51.58
CA ARG A 126 -4.46 16.40 51.73
C ARG A 126 -3.48 15.88 50.66
N SER A 127 -3.87 15.02 49.72
CA SER A 127 -2.90 14.51 48.71
C SER A 127 -3.19 14.99 47.30
N GLY A 128 -3.41 16.29 47.16
CA GLY A 128 -3.03 17.01 45.95
C GLY A 128 -1.54 17.35 46.04
N SER A 129 -0.68 16.33 46.09
CA SER A 129 0.75 16.56 45.86
C SER A 129 0.82 17.08 44.43
N TRP A 130 1.37 18.29 44.26
CA TRP A 130 1.59 18.91 42.96
C TRP A 130 2.22 17.92 41.95
N GLU A 131 3.05 17.00 42.45
CA GLU A 131 3.68 15.90 41.73
C GLU A 131 2.68 14.94 41.04
N ALA A 132 1.58 14.56 41.69
CA ALA A 132 0.56 13.69 41.09
C ALA A 132 -0.26 14.42 40.01
N THR A 133 -0.46 15.73 40.18
CA THR A 133 -1.12 16.55 39.16
C THR A 133 -0.19 16.82 37.98
N GLU A 134 1.11 17.00 38.23
CA GLU A 134 2.14 17.16 37.22
C GLU A 134 2.32 15.88 36.38
N ASP A 135 2.32 14.70 37.01
CA ASP A 135 2.42 13.41 36.30
C ASP A 135 1.28 13.22 35.29
N VAL A 136 0.03 13.46 35.72
CA VAL A 136 -1.15 13.39 34.82
C VAL A 136 -1.07 14.39 33.68
N TYR A 137 -0.66 15.62 33.99
CA TYR A 137 -0.50 16.66 32.98
C TYR A 137 0.58 16.27 31.97
N ARG A 138 1.70 15.69 32.43
CA ARG A 138 2.77 15.17 31.57
C ARG A 138 2.25 14.03 30.71
N THR A 139 1.64 12.99 31.27
CA THR A 139 1.10 11.86 30.49
C THR A 139 0.06 12.31 29.46
N TYR A 140 -0.83 13.24 29.84
CA TYR A 140 -1.79 13.82 28.90
C TYR A 140 -1.11 14.62 27.79
N LYS A 141 -0.12 15.45 28.13
CA LYS A 141 0.64 16.24 27.17
C LYS A 141 1.40 15.35 26.18
N GLU A 142 2.08 14.31 26.65
CA GLU A 142 2.79 13.34 25.80
C GLU A 142 1.82 12.55 24.91
N TYR A 143 0.68 12.09 25.46
CA TYR A 143 -0.38 11.47 24.66
C TYR A 143 -0.88 12.40 23.54
N LYS A 144 -1.11 13.67 23.87
CA LYS A 144 -1.61 14.66 22.91
C LYS A 144 -0.57 15.02 21.85
N MET A 145 0.69 15.19 22.25
CA MET A 145 1.80 15.43 21.34
C MET A 145 1.98 14.26 20.36
N ASN A 146 1.94 13.02 20.85
CA ASN A 146 2.03 11.83 19.99
C ASN A 146 0.82 11.69 19.05
N GLU A 147 -0.39 12.03 19.50
CA GLU A 147 -1.57 12.06 18.63
C GLU A 147 -1.39 13.08 17.49
N ASP A 148 -0.88 14.26 17.80
CA ASP A 148 -0.62 15.32 16.82
C ASP A 148 0.51 14.91 15.86
N GLU A 149 1.58 14.28 16.33
CA GLU A 149 2.66 13.72 15.49
C GLU A 149 2.14 12.62 14.54
N LEU A 150 1.29 11.70 15.02
CA LEU A 150 0.67 10.68 14.17
C LEU A 150 -0.23 11.31 13.09
N ARG A 151 -0.94 12.39 13.43
CA ARG A 151 -1.76 13.14 12.49
C ARG A 151 -0.91 13.85 11.44
N GLU A 152 0.17 14.51 11.84
CA GLU A 152 1.11 15.16 10.94
C GLU A 152 1.81 14.16 10.02
N LEU A 153 2.19 12.98 10.53
CA LEU A 153 2.71 11.87 9.72
C LEU A 153 1.68 11.37 8.70
N ALA A 154 0.42 11.24 9.10
CA ALA A 154 -0.65 10.84 8.19
C ALA A 154 -0.94 11.91 7.12
N ASP A 155 -0.91 13.19 7.48
CA ASP A 155 -1.15 14.29 6.55
C ASP A 155 0.06 14.54 5.63
N SER A 156 1.29 14.38 6.13
CA SER A 156 2.50 14.38 5.31
C SER A 156 2.56 13.19 4.36
N PHE A 157 2.18 11.97 4.77
CA PHE A 157 2.05 10.85 3.85
C PHE A 157 1.05 11.17 2.72
N LYS A 158 -0.12 11.71 3.04
CA LYS A 158 -1.10 12.14 2.01
C LYS A 158 -0.55 13.21 1.06
N ALA A 159 0.36 14.06 1.53
CA ALA A 159 0.96 15.14 0.75
C ALA A 159 2.25 14.73 -0.01
N GLU A 160 3.00 13.78 0.54
CA GLU A 160 4.32 13.30 0.08
C GLU A 160 4.19 12.07 -0.83
N ILE A 161 3.01 11.43 -0.91
CA ILE A 161 2.63 10.66 -2.11
C ILE A 161 2.54 11.68 -3.25
N HIS A 162 3.70 12.02 -3.81
CA HIS A 162 3.87 12.90 -4.94
C HIS A 162 2.90 12.50 -6.05
N PRO A 163 2.29 13.46 -6.78
CA PRO A 163 1.56 13.13 -7.99
C PRO A 163 2.49 12.31 -8.89
N THR A 164 2.15 11.05 -9.12
CA THR A 164 3.03 10.17 -9.89
C THR A 164 3.01 10.62 -11.35
N ILE A 165 4.09 11.27 -11.77
CA ILE A 165 4.34 11.64 -13.16
C ILE A 165 4.73 10.36 -13.90
N SER A 166 3.76 9.60 -14.40
CA SER A 166 4.08 8.60 -15.42
C SER A 166 3.97 9.23 -16.80
N MET A 167 5.11 9.47 -17.44
CA MET A 167 5.14 9.73 -18.89
C MET A 167 4.64 8.49 -19.62
N LEU A 168 3.45 8.57 -20.19
CA LEU A 168 3.02 7.70 -21.27
C LEU A 168 2.70 8.61 -22.47
N GLU A 169 3.43 8.39 -23.58
CA GLU A 169 3.06 8.93 -24.89
C GLU A 169 2.89 10.46 -24.96
N GLY A 170 3.70 11.22 -24.20
CA GLY A 170 3.72 12.68 -24.26
C GLY A 170 2.59 13.39 -23.49
N SER A 171 1.74 12.68 -22.76
CA SER A 171 0.69 13.28 -21.92
C SER A 171 1.01 13.13 -20.43
N VAL A 172 1.09 14.27 -19.74
CA VAL A 172 1.28 14.34 -18.29
C VAL A 172 -0.10 14.22 -17.64
N ILE A 173 -0.34 13.13 -16.91
CA ILE A 173 -1.61 12.91 -16.20
C ILE A 173 -1.35 12.94 -14.70
N GLU A 174 -2.05 13.84 -14.01
CA GLU A 174 -1.92 14.08 -12.57
C GLU A 174 -2.94 13.22 -11.80
N LEU A 175 -2.46 12.25 -11.02
CA LEU A 175 -3.31 11.43 -10.13
C LEU A 175 -3.50 12.16 -8.79
N LYS A 176 -4.74 12.23 -8.28
CA LYS A 176 -5.08 12.97 -7.04
C LYS A 176 -5.86 12.11 -6.06
N GLY A 177 -5.57 12.25 -4.76
CA GLY A 177 -6.36 11.67 -3.68
C GLY A 177 -5.66 10.52 -2.94
N PRO A 178 -6.39 9.73 -2.13
CA PRO A 178 -5.82 8.60 -1.38
C PRO A 178 -5.34 7.48 -2.31
N LEU A 179 -4.41 6.64 -1.84
CA LEU A 179 -3.74 5.59 -2.64
C LEU A 179 -4.70 4.70 -3.43
N GLU A 180 -5.77 4.21 -2.79
CA GLU A 180 -6.79 3.37 -3.44
C GLU A 180 -7.43 4.10 -4.64
N ALA A 181 -7.71 5.40 -4.48
CA ALA A 181 -8.27 6.21 -5.55
C ALA A 181 -7.24 6.52 -6.65
N GLN A 182 -5.96 6.69 -6.30
CA GLN A 182 -4.90 6.88 -7.29
C GLN A 182 -4.69 5.63 -8.15
N TYR A 183 -4.74 4.44 -7.55
CA TYR A 183 -4.62 3.17 -8.28
C TYR A 183 -5.81 2.93 -9.23
N GLU A 184 -7.03 3.22 -8.80
CA GLU A 184 -8.22 3.16 -9.66
C GLU A 184 -8.19 4.20 -10.79
N GLN A 185 -7.77 5.44 -10.48
CA GLN A 185 -7.56 6.49 -11.50
C GLN A 185 -6.52 6.04 -12.53
N TRP A 186 -5.39 5.53 -12.08
CA TRP A 186 -4.32 5.01 -12.94
C TRP A 186 -4.83 3.89 -13.86
N ARG A 187 -5.56 2.92 -13.32
CA ARG A 187 -6.19 1.84 -14.10
C ARG A 187 -7.16 2.38 -15.15
N SER A 188 -7.96 3.37 -14.81
CA SER A 188 -8.89 4.03 -15.74
C SER A 188 -8.14 4.73 -16.87
N ILE A 189 -7.12 5.50 -16.53
CA ILE A 189 -6.28 6.22 -17.50
C ILE A 189 -5.59 5.24 -18.46
N LEU A 190 -5.03 4.15 -17.95
CA LEU A 190 -4.40 3.14 -18.79
C LEU A 190 -5.38 2.51 -19.79
N ARG A 191 -6.63 2.27 -19.38
CA ARG A 191 -7.69 1.79 -20.28
C ARG A 191 -8.08 2.84 -21.31
N GLU A 192 -8.17 4.11 -20.91
CA GLU A 192 -8.53 5.21 -21.79
C GLU A 192 -7.45 5.47 -22.85
N ILE A 193 -6.18 5.56 -22.42
CA ILE A 193 -5.02 5.64 -23.32
C ILE A 193 -5.12 4.47 -24.31
N TYR A 194 -5.27 3.24 -23.80
CA TYR A 194 -5.39 2.05 -24.65
C TYR A 194 -6.51 2.19 -25.71
N ALA A 195 -7.68 2.70 -25.33
CA ALA A 195 -8.83 2.83 -26.22
C ALA A 195 -8.72 3.95 -27.26
N GLN A 196 -7.96 5.03 -26.98
CA GLN A 196 -7.88 6.20 -27.88
C GLN A 196 -6.89 6.04 -29.03
N GLU A 197 -5.90 5.15 -28.93
CA GLU A 197 -4.99 4.86 -30.05
C GLU A 197 -5.48 3.64 -30.82
N ARG A 198 -6.07 3.92 -32.00
CA ARG A 198 -6.45 2.94 -33.02
C ARG A 198 -5.35 2.77 -34.06
#